data_AF-A0A9D1PBP8-F1
#
_entry.id   AF-A0A9D1PBP8-F1
#
_cell.length_a   1.000
_cell.length_b   1.000
_cell.length_c   1.000
_cell.angle_alpha   90.00
_cell.angle_beta   90.00
_cell.angle_gamma   90.00
#
_symmetry.space_group_name_H-M   'P 1'
#
loop_
_entity.id
_entity.type
_entity.pdbx_description
1 polymer ?
#
loop_
_entity_poly.entity_id
_entity_poly.type
_entity_poly.pdbx_seq_one_letter_code
_entity_poly.pdbx_strand_id
1 'polypeptide(L)' 'PKSVHRERMEENLAIWDFELDAEDMEHISRLDKNCPSMLDTRKVSEVRRVYDYLEHPVLTSL' A
#
# COMPACT_ATOMS: atom_id res chain seq x y z
N PRO A 1 4.17 -9.71 2.14
CA PRO A 1 4.78 -8.37 2.36
C PRO A 1 6.25 -8.38 1.93
N LYS A 2 6.76 -7.32 1.28
CA LYS A 2 8.16 -7.25 0.83
C LYS A 2 9.07 -6.87 2.00
N SER A 3 10.12 -7.65 2.23
CA SER A 3 11.18 -7.36 3.19
C SER A 3 12.53 -7.76 2.61
N VAL A 4 13.62 -7.20 3.14
CA VAL A 4 15.00 -7.71 2.93
C VAL A 4 15.55 -8.38 4.20
N HIS A 5 14.83 -8.22 5.31
CA HIS A 5 15.14 -8.75 6.62
C HIS A 5 14.45 -10.10 6.81
N ARG A 6 15.22 -11.12 7.15
CA ARG A 6 14.74 -12.52 7.24
C ARG A 6 13.70 -12.67 8.34
N GLU A 7 13.96 -12.10 9.51
CA GLU A 7 13.07 -12.09 10.66
C GLU A 7 11.69 -11.52 10.31
N ARG A 8 11.64 -10.45 9.50
CA ARG A 8 10.38 -9.86 9.04
C ARG A 8 9.69 -10.75 8.00
N MET A 9 10.42 -11.52 7.19
CA MET A 9 9.79 -12.46 6.25
C MET A 9 9.11 -13.60 7.01
N GLU A 10 9.76 -14.12 8.04
CA GLU A 10 9.22 -15.15 8.94
C GLU A 10 7.95 -14.63 9.66
N GLU A 11 8.02 -13.44 10.27
CA GLU A 11 6.87 -12.79 10.93
C GLU A 11 5.69 -12.57 9.97
N ASN A 12 5.93 -12.00 8.78
CA ASN A 12 4.88 -11.73 7.81
C ASN A 12 4.21 -12.99 7.24
N LEU A 13 4.84 -14.16 7.37
CA LEU A 13 4.29 -15.45 6.94
C LEU A 13 3.51 -16.14 8.05
N ALA A 14 3.86 -15.89 9.32
CA ALA A 14 3.26 -16.46 10.52
C ALA A 14 1.95 -15.73 10.91
N ILE A 15 0.94 -15.79 10.04
CA ILE A 15 -0.36 -15.12 10.26
C ILE A 15 -1.54 -16.09 10.43
N TRP A 16 -1.27 -17.38 10.56
CA TRP A 16 -2.29 -18.44 10.48
C TRP A 16 -2.69 -19.03 11.84
N ASP A 17 -2.05 -18.58 12.92
CA ASP A 17 -2.25 -19.05 14.29
C ASP A 17 -3.11 -18.09 15.14
N PHE A 18 -3.67 -17.04 14.54
CA PHE A 18 -4.65 -16.15 15.15
C PHE A 18 -5.77 -15.81 14.15
N GLU A 19 -6.87 -15.28 14.69
CA GLU A 19 -7.98 -14.74 13.91
C GLU A 19 -8.36 -13.35 14.43
N LEU A 20 -8.97 -12.55 13.55
CA LEU A 20 -9.55 -11.26 13.91
C LEU A 20 -11.05 -11.44 14.09
N ASP A 21 -11.60 -10.93 15.18
CA ASP A 21 -13.03 -11.00 15.42
C ASP A 21 -13.80 -9.91 14.67
N ALA A 22 -15.12 -9.89 14.83
CA ALA A 22 -15.97 -8.93 14.15
C ALA A 22 -15.71 -7.47 14.58
N GLU A 23 -15.35 -7.25 15.85
CA GLU A 23 -15.08 -5.92 16.39
C GLU A 23 -13.74 -5.39 15.83
N ASP A 24 -12.71 -6.24 15.80
CA ASP A 24 -11.41 -5.93 15.19
C ASP A 24 -11.58 -5.53 13.71
N MET A 25 -12.36 -6.30 12.96
CA MET A 25 -12.64 -6.04 11.55
C MET A 25 -13.42 -4.72 11.36
N GLU A 26 -14.35 -4.40 12.26
CA GLU A 26 -15.07 -3.11 12.23
C GLU A 26 -14.09 -1.94 12.48
N HIS A 27 -13.20 -2.06 13.46
CA HIS A 27 -12.19 -1.04 13.74
C HIS A 27 -11.27 -0.79 12.54
N ILE A 28 -10.81 -1.85 11.86
CA ILE A 28 -9.96 -1.73 10.67
C ILE A 28 -10.71 -1.03 9.52
N SER A 29 -12.00 -1.34 9.33
CA SER A 29 -12.79 -0.73 8.25
C SER A 29 -12.87 0.80 8.34
N ARG A 30 -12.86 1.35 9.57
CA ARG A 30 -12.91 2.79 9.82
C ARG A 30 -11.62 3.54 9.42
N LEU A 31 -10.55 2.82 9.10
CA LEU A 31 -9.27 3.40 8.65
C LEU A 31 -9.22 3.64 7.14
N ASP A 32 -10.24 3.25 6.38
CA ASP A 32 -10.28 3.49 4.94
C ASP A 32 -10.28 5.00 4.63
N LYS A 33 -9.32 5.41 3.80
CA LYS A 33 -9.20 6.80 3.31
C LYS A 33 -9.94 7.02 2.00
N ASN A 34 -10.45 5.95 1.39
CA ASN A 34 -11.12 5.96 0.10
C ASN A 34 -10.28 6.63 -1.02
N CYS A 35 -8.95 6.48 -0.93
CA CYS A 35 -8.03 6.99 -1.94
C CYS A 35 -6.75 6.14 -2.03
N PRO A 36 -6.17 5.98 -3.24
CA PRO A 36 -4.87 5.32 -3.39
C PRO A 36 -3.76 6.12 -2.70
N SER A 37 -2.83 5.44 -2.03
CA SER A 37 -1.72 6.10 -1.32
C SER A 37 -0.57 6.53 -2.23
N MET A 38 -0.37 5.90 -3.39
CA MET A 38 0.82 6.12 -4.25
C MET A 38 0.49 6.71 -5.62
N LEU A 39 -0.53 6.15 -6.29
CA LEU A 39 -0.89 6.48 -7.67
C LEU A 39 -2.39 6.29 -7.88
N ASP A 40 -3.09 7.36 -8.26
CA ASP A 40 -4.44 7.32 -8.80
C ASP A 40 -4.39 7.33 -10.34
N THR A 41 -4.56 6.14 -10.92
CA THR A 41 -4.57 5.94 -12.38
C THR A 41 -5.74 6.60 -13.09
N ARG A 42 -6.75 7.10 -12.36
CA ARG A 42 -7.88 7.85 -12.91
C ARG A 42 -7.54 9.33 -13.10
N LYS A 43 -6.47 9.81 -12.46
CA LYS A 43 -6.04 11.21 -12.56
C LYS A 43 -5.00 11.34 -13.68
N VAL A 44 -5.41 11.98 -14.77
CA VAL A 44 -4.57 12.15 -15.98
C VAL A 44 -3.20 12.76 -15.68
N SER A 45 -3.12 13.69 -14.71
CA SER A 45 -1.84 14.29 -14.32
C SER A 45 -0.85 13.28 -13.73
N GLU A 46 -1.32 12.27 -13.00
CA GLU A 46 -0.46 11.26 -12.42
C GLU A 46 -0.01 10.22 -13.43
N VAL A 47 -0.88 9.87 -14.39
CA VAL A 47 -0.50 9.07 -15.55
C VAL A 47 0.62 9.77 -16.32
N ARG A 48 0.46 11.05 -16.65
CA ARG A 48 1.50 11.84 -17.33
C ARG A 48 2.80 11.84 -16.54
N ARG A 49 2.75 12.10 -15.24
CA ARG A 49 3.93 12.10 -14.34
C ARG A 49 4.69 10.76 -14.38
N VAL A 50 3.97 9.63 -14.39
CA VAL A 50 4.60 8.30 -14.45
C VAL A 50 5.27 8.06 -15.80
N TYR A 51 4.67 8.46 -16.92
CA TYR A 51 5.29 8.27 -18.25
C TYR A 51 6.46 9.22 -18.51
N ASP A 52 6.44 10.39 -17.87
CA ASP A 52 7.46 11.43 -18.00
C ASP A 52 8.70 11.20 -17.13
N TYR A 53 8.78 10.06 -16.43
CA TYR A 53 9.79 9.81 -15.39
C TYR A 53 11.24 9.81 -15.89
N LEU A 54 11.46 9.59 -17.20
CA LEU A 54 12.79 9.62 -17.80
C LEU A 54 13.32 11.06 -17.92
N GLU A 55 12.44 12.04 -18.10
CA GLU A 55 12.78 13.47 -18.16
C GLU A 55 12.69 14.10 -16.76
N HIS A 56 11.70 13.67 -15.98
CA HIS A 56 11.41 14.17 -14.64
C HIS A 56 11.25 13.00 -13.64
N PRO A 57 12.32 12.57 -12.94
CA PRO A 57 12.36 11.30 -12.18
C PRO A 57 11.59 11.30 -10.85
N VAL A 58 10.45 12.01 -10.79
CA VAL A 58 9.55 12.05 -9.64
C VAL A 58 8.42 11.03 -9.83
N LEU A 59 8.67 9.81 -9.36
CA LEU A 59 7.76 8.66 -9.51
C LEU A 59 6.59 8.65 -8.52
N THR A 60 6.63 9.45 -7.45
CA THR A 60 5.52 9.57 -6.49
C THR A 60 5.24 11.04 -6.17
N SER A 61 3.97 11.35 -5.87
CA SER A 61 3.55 12.64 -5.31
C SER A 61 3.35 12.61 -3.79
N LEU A 62 3.81 11.53 -3.15
CA LEU A 62 3.92 11.38 -1.71
C LEU A 62 4.97 12.34 -1.13
#